data_AF-A0A957P273-F1
#
_entry.id   AF-A0A957P273-F1
#
_cell.length_a   1.000
_cell.length_b   1.000
_cell.length_c   1.000
_cell.angle_alpha   90.00
_cell.angle_beta   90.00
_cell.angle_gamma   90.00
#
_symmetry.space_group_name_H-M   'P 1'
#
loop_
_entity.id
_entity.type
_entity.pdbx_description
1 polymer ?
#
loop_
_entity_poly.entity_id
_entity_poly.type
_entity_poly.pdbx_seq_one_letter_code
_entity_poly.pdbx_strand_id
1 'polypeptide(L)'
;PLSGTLLLSTQTDPDGHYLFDDLPGGAYSVCIPNTEFGSGSLLIGATSSAPEGGDSARDDNVDENGQNTFSAAGICSTLLDARPNSEPSGEPDQALYTGAHDDDNVNMTVDFGFVRPVLSLGNLVWDDLNDDGLFNNGEQGIDGVLINLYMDFNTTGVVDPYEMFSPVLTTTTASGGLYLFTNLVPGIYVVELDPSNFDAGGPLVGYISSDDAIAGTVGDYEPAPSPDDTTGPQGNAIDNDDNGQSIASVIRSTEITLKLNQEPTGEVLDNDPATPDASENLTLDFGLYRPFGLGNRVWHDLNNNGQIDDGEPGLPNVQVSLFLADGQTQIDTLFTDANGYFRFDTLRAGSYVVENVENNFEPDREYSGALLGFRSSTIDEADPNRNGDSLDNGIGIQPDAVHGIRSGLVTLGLGASEPTAETDLVAKANPQGQIDEFANMTVDFGYFMPAALGNLVWLDQDRNGDQEPGEPAVPGVVVELCMLDENGAPLFNLTDADGNEIPAQQTDENGLYLFTNLLPGSYCVQFTPPEGYQITMADQGDDTQDSDVNPDTRRTA
;
A
#
# COMPACT_ATOMS: atom_id res chain seq x y z
N PRO A 1 -9.08 7.90 -55.18
CA PRO A 1 -8.07 7.08 -55.86
C PRO A 1 -7.67 7.74 -57.20
N LEU A 2 -6.51 8.39 -57.25
CA LEU A 2 -6.01 8.93 -58.51
C LEU A 2 -5.70 7.75 -59.44
N SER A 3 -6.52 7.61 -60.48
CA SER A 3 -6.31 6.68 -61.59
C SER A 3 -5.17 7.20 -62.46
N GLY A 4 -3.94 7.13 -61.95
CA GLY A 4 -2.73 7.44 -62.71
C GLY A 4 -2.38 6.31 -63.68
N THR A 5 -1.84 6.65 -64.85
CA THR A 5 -1.17 5.68 -65.74
C THR A 5 0.32 5.76 -65.43
N LEU A 6 0.98 4.62 -65.20
CA LEU A 6 2.44 4.57 -65.07
C LEU A 6 3.08 5.17 -66.33
N LEU A 7 3.82 6.28 -66.17
CA LEU A 7 4.47 6.98 -67.27
C LEU A 7 5.92 6.54 -67.45
N LEU A 8 6.67 6.55 -66.35
CA LEU A 8 8.08 6.16 -66.28
C LEU A 8 8.33 5.39 -64.98
N SER A 9 9.40 4.60 -64.95
CA SER A 9 9.91 3.91 -63.77
C SER A 9 11.43 3.93 -63.79
N THR A 10 12.04 4.16 -62.63
CA THR A 10 13.49 4.08 -62.45
C THR A 10 13.82 3.26 -61.18
N GLN A 11 15.08 2.94 -60.97
CA GLN A 11 15.59 2.38 -59.71
C GLN A 11 16.50 3.42 -59.07
N THR A 12 16.49 3.47 -57.74
CA THR A 12 17.43 4.29 -57.00
C THR A 12 18.86 3.79 -57.20
N ASP A 13 19.83 4.69 -57.11
CA ASP A 13 21.24 4.32 -57.04
C ASP A 13 21.62 3.78 -55.64
N PRO A 14 22.88 3.33 -55.40
CA PRO A 14 23.31 2.83 -54.10
C PRO A 14 23.22 3.83 -52.95
N ASP A 15 23.17 5.13 -53.25
CA ASP A 15 23.05 6.21 -52.27
C ASP A 15 21.58 6.64 -52.07
N GLY A 16 20.63 6.02 -52.82
CA GLY A 16 19.19 6.22 -52.68
C GLY A 16 18.60 7.25 -53.64
N HIS A 17 19.38 7.87 -54.51
CA HIS A 17 18.91 8.93 -55.39
C HIS A 17 18.12 8.39 -56.59
N TYR A 18 17.12 9.14 -57.05
CA TYR A 18 16.35 8.86 -58.25
C TYR A 18 16.09 10.15 -59.04
N LEU A 19 15.83 10.02 -60.34
CA LEU A 19 15.53 11.14 -61.22
C LEU A 19 14.63 10.71 -62.37
N PHE A 20 13.68 11.57 -62.72
CA PHE A 20 12.88 11.48 -63.94
C PHE A 20 13.14 12.73 -64.79
N ASP A 21 13.88 12.58 -65.88
CA ASP A 21 14.27 13.70 -66.76
C ASP A 21 13.35 13.82 -67.99
N ASP A 22 13.34 15.00 -68.62
CA ASP A 22 12.57 15.31 -69.84
C ASP A 22 11.04 15.06 -69.74
N LEU A 23 10.46 15.28 -68.55
CA LEU A 23 9.02 15.20 -68.35
C LEU A 23 8.29 16.35 -69.08
N PRO A 24 7.19 16.07 -69.83
CA PRO A 24 6.32 17.13 -70.32
C PRO A 24 5.73 17.95 -69.17
N GLY A 25 5.39 19.22 -69.39
CA GLY A 25 4.68 19.98 -68.36
C GLY A 25 3.33 19.35 -67.99
N GLY A 26 3.07 19.13 -66.71
CA GLY A 26 1.88 18.43 -66.23
C GLY A 26 1.92 18.12 -64.74
N ALA A 27 0.85 17.50 -64.26
CA ALA A 27 0.74 17.08 -62.86
C ALA A 27 1.12 15.60 -62.70
N TYR A 28 2.01 15.32 -61.75
CA TYR A 28 2.61 14.02 -61.50
C TYR A 28 2.47 13.60 -60.04
N SER A 29 2.73 12.34 -59.77
CA SER A 29 2.95 11.81 -58.43
C SER A 29 4.03 10.75 -58.57
N VAL A 30 5.01 10.75 -57.68
CA VAL A 30 6.05 9.73 -57.61
C VAL A 30 5.59 8.68 -56.63
N CYS A 31 5.76 7.40 -56.95
CA CYS A 31 5.37 6.31 -56.07
C CYS A 31 6.50 5.31 -55.93
N ILE A 32 6.78 4.89 -54.70
CA ILE A 32 7.49 3.64 -54.44
C ILE A 32 6.47 2.49 -54.54
N PRO A 33 6.65 1.53 -55.48
CA PRO A 33 5.59 0.62 -55.83
C PRO A 33 5.28 -0.38 -54.71
N ASN A 34 4.01 -0.79 -54.58
CA ASN A 34 3.57 -1.72 -53.53
C ASN A 34 4.35 -3.07 -53.51
N THR A 35 4.99 -3.44 -54.62
CA THR A 35 5.86 -4.62 -54.71
C THR A 35 7.12 -4.51 -53.83
N GLU A 36 7.60 -3.30 -53.54
CA GLU A 36 8.78 -3.07 -52.69
C GLU A 36 8.50 -3.31 -51.21
N PHE A 37 7.22 -3.35 -50.81
CA PHE A 37 6.78 -3.58 -49.43
C PHE A 37 6.34 -5.02 -49.17
N GLY A 38 6.31 -5.87 -50.22
CA GLY A 38 5.93 -7.27 -50.12
C GLY A 38 7.00 -8.18 -49.51
N SER A 39 6.63 -9.44 -49.25
CA SER A 39 7.54 -10.47 -48.71
C SER A 39 8.77 -10.68 -49.61
N GLY A 40 9.97 -10.55 -49.04
CA GLY A 40 11.25 -10.71 -49.73
C GLY A 40 11.84 -9.43 -50.34
N SER A 41 11.17 -8.28 -50.18
CA SER A 41 11.58 -6.98 -50.73
C SER A 41 12.35 -6.11 -49.72
N LEU A 42 13.02 -5.06 -50.22
CA LEU A 42 13.88 -4.17 -49.42
C LEU A 42 13.12 -3.27 -48.44
N LEU A 43 11.83 -3.01 -48.66
CA LEU A 43 11.00 -2.18 -47.78
C LEU A 43 9.90 -3.00 -47.11
N ILE A 44 10.08 -4.32 -46.97
CA ILE A 44 9.14 -5.17 -46.25
C ILE A 44 8.90 -4.62 -44.84
N GLY A 45 7.64 -4.39 -44.51
CA GLY A 45 7.20 -3.85 -43.22
C GLY A 45 7.44 -2.35 -43.04
N ALA A 46 8.13 -1.66 -43.96
CA ALA A 46 8.42 -0.23 -43.80
C ALA A 46 7.18 0.65 -44.09
N THR A 47 7.08 1.78 -43.40
CA THR A 47 6.08 2.85 -43.59
C THR A 47 6.80 4.17 -43.86
N SER A 48 6.10 5.18 -44.40
CA SER A 48 6.65 6.54 -44.52
C SER A 48 7.06 7.06 -43.13
N SER A 49 8.22 7.71 -43.02
CA SER A 49 8.67 8.36 -41.78
C SER A 49 7.92 9.67 -41.54
N ALA A 50 7.70 10.05 -40.28
CA ALA A 50 7.10 11.35 -39.95
C ALA A 50 8.14 12.49 -39.94
N PRO A 51 7.75 13.76 -40.22
CA PRO A 51 6.41 14.23 -40.56
C PRO A 51 6.03 13.99 -42.03
N GLU A 52 4.79 13.50 -42.26
CA GLU A 52 4.30 13.11 -43.58
C GLU A 52 3.88 14.30 -44.45
N GLY A 53 4.09 14.19 -45.77
CA GLY A 53 3.36 14.98 -46.78
C GLY A 53 3.67 16.48 -46.78
N GLY A 54 4.89 16.86 -46.41
CA GLY A 54 5.39 18.21 -46.58
C GLY A 54 5.39 18.62 -48.05
N ASP A 55 4.59 19.64 -48.39
CA ASP A 55 4.75 20.43 -49.62
C ASP A 55 5.41 21.74 -49.24
N SER A 56 6.67 21.62 -48.88
CA SER A 56 7.55 22.74 -48.70
C SER A 56 8.24 22.94 -50.04
N ALA A 57 8.04 24.09 -50.68
CA ALA A 57 8.80 24.50 -51.88
C ALA A 57 10.30 24.74 -51.57
N ARG A 58 10.88 23.95 -50.66
CA ARG A 58 12.24 23.95 -50.14
C ARG A 58 12.57 22.54 -49.67
N ASP A 59 13.61 21.96 -50.25
CA ASP A 59 14.35 20.83 -49.68
C ASP A 59 15.08 21.33 -48.43
N ASP A 60 14.55 21.00 -47.25
CA ASP A 60 15.18 21.30 -45.96
C ASP A 60 15.75 20.06 -45.26
N ASN A 61 15.67 18.88 -45.89
CA ASN A 61 16.06 17.58 -45.33
C ASN A 61 15.39 17.25 -43.97
N VAL A 62 14.21 17.81 -43.67
CA VAL A 62 13.51 17.60 -42.37
C VAL A 62 12.19 16.84 -42.54
N ASP A 63 11.49 16.97 -43.66
CA ASP A 63 10.24 16.26 -43.96
C ASP A 63 10.41 15.21 -45.07
N GLU A 64 9.34 14.45 -45.35
CA GLU A 64 9.29 13.51 -46.47
C GLU A 64 7.97 13.62 -47.24
N ASN A 65 7.95 13.28 -48.53
CA ASN A 65 6.79 13.55 -49.38
C ASN A 65 5.79 12.40 -49.53
N GLY A 66 6.12 11.20 -49.04
CA GLY A 66 5.28 10.01 -49.08
C GLY A 66 4.00 10.13 -48.26
N GLN A 67 2.93 9.51 -48.75
CA GLN A 67 1.65 9.43 -48.04
C GLN A 67 1.35 7.98 -47.65
N ASN A 68 1.14 7.72 -46.36
CA ASN A 68 0.85 6.39 -45.80
C ASN A 68 -0.52 5.81 -46.21
N THR A 69 -1.28 6.48 -47.09
CA THR A 69 -2.44 5.86 -47.73
C THR A 69 -1.99 4.90 -48.82
N PHE A 70 -1.71 3.64 -48.44
CA PHE A 70 -1.41 2.56 -49.38
C PHE A 70 -2.42 2.53 -50.51
N SER A 71 -2.02 3.08 -51.65
CA SER A 71 -2.79 2.98 -52.87
C SER A 71 -2.48 1.62 -53.50
N ALA A 72 -3.29 1.16 -54.45
CA ALA A 72 -2.91 0.01 -55.26
C ALA A 72 -1.55 0.21 -55.99
N ALA A 73 -1.05 1.45 -56.05
CA ALA A 73 0.24 1.81 -56.63
C ALA A 73 1.40 1.83 -55.62
N GLY A 74 1.16 1.78 -54.30
CA GLY A 74 2.19 1.88 -53.25
C GLY A 74 2.11 3.18 -52.43
N ILE A 75 3.24 3.59 -51.84
CA ILE A 75 3.40 4.87 -51.12
C ILE A 75 3.78 5.93 -52.16
N CYS A 76 2.99 6.99 -52.21
CA CYS A 76 3.09 8.01 -53.26
C CYS A 76 3.20 9.40 -52.67
N SER A 77 3.85 10.29 -53.40
CA SER A 77 3.83 11.72 -53.12
C SER A 77 2.42 12.29 -53.31
N THR A 78 2.18 13.48 -52.74
CA THR A 78 1.08 14.35 -53.19
C THR A 78 1.24 14.69 -54.68
N LEU A 79 0.23 15.37 -55.25
CA LEU A 79 0.26 15.79 -56.64
C LEU A 79 1.30 16.91 -56.83
N LEU A 80 2.36 16.60 -57.56
CA LEU A 80 3.41 17.53 -57.99
C LEU A 80 2.96 18.23 -59.27
N ASP A 81 3.07 19.56 -59.36
CA ASP A 81 2.69 20.32 -60.55
C ASP A 81 3.93 20.78 -61.32
N ALA A 82 4.47 19.90 -62.16
CA ALA A 82 5.68 20.18 -62.91
C ALA A 82 5.38 21.09 -64.12
N ARG A 83 5.54 22.41 -63.97
CA ARG A 83 5.35 23.35 -65.09
C ARG A 83 6.67 24.05 -65.42
N PRO A 84 6.92 24.33 -66.71
CA PRO A 84 8.17 24.99 -67.07
C PRO A 84 8.35 26.34 -66.37
N ASN A 85 9.52 26.54 -65.76
CA ASN A 85 9.94 27.74 -65.02
C ASN A 85 9.09 28.02 -63.75
N SER A 86 8.60 26.97 -63.09
CA SER A 86 7.84 27.11 -61.84
C SER A 86 8.26 26.15 -60.73
N GLU A 87 9.32 25.37 -60.94
CA GLU A 87 9.85 24.54 -59.88
C GLU A 87 10.50 25.41 -58.79
N PRO A 88 10.68 24.87 -57.58
CA PRO A 88 11.49 25.52 -56.57
C PRO A 88 12.91 25.80 -57.11
N SER A 89 13.59 26.76 -56.49
CA SER A 89 14.92 27.19 -56.93
C SER A 89 15.83 27.32 -55.72
N GLY A 90 17.10 26.95 -55.87
CA GLY A 90 18.11 27.03 -54.83
C GLY A 90 18.06 25.88 -53.82
N GLU A 91 17.55 24.72 -54.24
CA GLU A 91 17.60 23.47 -53.48
C GLU A 91 19.05 23.04 -53.25
N PRO A 92 19.42 22.58 -52.03
CA PRO A 92 20.72 21.98 -51.75
C PRO A 92 21.08 20.85 -52.72
N ASP A 93 20.11 19.99 -53.03
CA ASP A 93 20.29 18.81 -53.87
C ASP A 93 20.33 19.10 -55.37
N GLN A 94 20.14 20.36 -55.79
CA GLN A 94 20.29 20.76 -57.18
C GLN A 94 21.69 20.44 -57.74
N ALA A 95 22.71 20.42 -56.88
CA ALA A 95 24.07 20.04 -57.27
C ALA A 95 24.18 18.57 -57.76
N LEU A 96 23.22 17.71 -57.43
CA LEU A 96 23.16 16.31 -57.86
C LEU A 96 22.57 16.16 -59.28
N TYR A 97 21.82 17.16 -59.76
CA TYR A 97 21.32 17.16 -61.13
C TYR A 97 22.45 17.48 -62.12
N THR A 98 22.68 16.56 -63.06
CA THR A 98 23.74 16.68 -64.09
C THR A 98 23.17 16.80 -65.51
N GLY A 99 21.85 16.97 -65.63
CA GLY A 99 21.18 17.10 -66.92
C GLY A 99 21.26 18.50 -67.51
N ALA A 100 20.41 18.77 -68.50
CA ALA A 100 20.51 19.97 -69.35
C ALA A 100 19.55 21.12 -68.96
N HIS A 101 18.62 20.87 -68.04
CA HIS A 101 17.64 21.87 -67.59
C HIS A 101 18.23 22.80 -66.52
N ASP A 102 17.73 24.04 -66.45
CA ASP A 102 18.09 24.98 -65.38
C ASP A 102 17.22 24.75 -64.14
N ASP A 103 17.60 25.41 -63.04
CA ASP A 103 17.01 25.25 -61.71
C ASP A 103 15.48 25.41 -61.70
N ASP A 104 14.97 26.46 -62.37
CA ASP A 104 13.52 26.73 -62.45
C ASP A 104 12.72 25.62 -63.18
N ASN A 105 13.39 24.64 -63.77
CA ASN A 105 12.83 23.49 -64.49
C ASN A 105 13.22 22.13 -63.89
N VAL A 106 13.84 22.09 -62.71
CA VAL A 106 14.21 20.86 -61.99
C VAL A 106 13.65 20.94 -60.58
N ASN A 107 12.98 19.87 -60.15
CA ASN A 107 12.46 19.78 -58.78
C ASN A 107 13.21 18.69 -58.04
N MET A 108 14.06 19.10 -57.10
CA MET A 108 14.82 18.19 -56.24
C MET A 108 14.27 18.13 -54.81
N THR A 109 13.05 18.64 -54.56
CA THR A 109 12.43 18.66 -53.22
C THR A 109 11.62 17.42 -52.90
N VAL A 110 11.68 16.38 -53.74
CA VAL A 110 10.85 15.17 -53.58
C VAL A 110 11.71 14.02 -53.09
N ASP A 111 11.57 13.65 -51.83
CA ASP A 111 12.22 12.51 -51.21
C ASP A 111 11.19 11.57 -50.54
N PHE A 112 11.68 10.42 -50.10
CA PHE A 112 10.88 9.40 -49.42
C PHE A 112 11.71 8.82 -48.27
N GLY A 113 11.25 9.04 -47.05
CA GLY A 113 11.81 8.43 -45.86
C GLY A 113 10.98 7.20 -45.47
N PHE A 114 11.65 6.09 -45.14
CA PHE A 114 10.98 4.87 -44.69
C PHE A 114 11.50 4.43 -43.32
N VAL A 115 10.58 4.21 -42.39
CA VAL A 115 10.85 3.60 -41.09
C VAL A 115 10.27 2.19 -41.07
N ARG A 116 10.98 1.24 -40.45
CA ARG A 116 10.45 -0.10 -40.19
C ARG A 116 9.92 -0.14 -38.76
N PRO A 117 8.61 -0.32 -38.52
CA PRO A 117 8.08 -0.57 -37.20
C PRO A 117 8.44 -2.00 -36.80
N VAL A 118 9.64 -2.16 -36.25
CA VAL A 118 10.16 -3.44 -35.75
C VAL A 118 10.52 -3.33 -34.28
N LEU A 119 10.10 -2.25 -33.61
CA LEU A 119 10.34 -2.09 -32.19
C LEU A 119 9.18 -2.68 -31.39
N SER A 120 9.50 -3.16 -30.20
CA SER A 120 8.53 -3.61 -29.20
C SER A 120 8.89 -3.12 -27.80
N LEU A 121 7.89 -3.07 -26.93
CA LEU A 121 7.99 -2.58 -25.56
C LEU A 121 7.14 -3.45 -24.61
N GLY A 122 7.72 -3.87 -23.49
CA GLY A 122 7.14 -4.73 -22.45
C GLY A 122 7.95 -4.64 -21.14
N ASN A 123 7.74 -5.45 -20.10
CA ASN A 123 7.23 -6.81 -20.20
C ASN A 123 6.31 -7.30 -19.06
N LEU A 124 6.55 -7.00 -17.78
CA LEU A 124 5.91 -7.70 -16.65
C LEU A 124 5.06 -6.78 -15.77
N VAL A 125 3.95 -7.30 -15.27
CA VAL A 125 3.26 -6.78 -14.08
C VAL A 125 3.19 -7.89 -13.05
N TRP A 126 3.67 -7.67 -11.82
CA TRP A 126 3.71 -8.71 -10.79
C TRP A 126 3.23 -8.28 -9.40
N ASP A 127 2.85 -9.28 -8.61
CA ASP A 127 2.55 -9.16 -7.19
C ASP A 127 3.87 -9.21 -6.42
N ASP A 128 4.40 -8.04 -6.09
CA ASP A 128 5.59 -7.83 -5.28
C ASP A 128 5.24 -8.08 -3.81
N LEU A 129 5.59 -9.27 -3.33
CA LEU A 129 5.07 -9.77 -2.05
C LEU A 129 5.80 -9.14 -0.86
N ASN A 130 7.03 -8.69 -1.07
CA ASN A 130 7.89 -8.10 -0.05
C ASN A 130 8.14 -6.61 -0.24
N ASP A 131 7.57 -5.99 -1.29
CA ASP A 131 7.70 -4.57 -1.62
C ASP A 131 9.18 -4.18 -1.69
N ASP A 132 9.98 -5.02 -2.36
CA ASP A 132 11.40 -4.78 -2.59
C ASP A 132 11.71 -4.26 -4.00
N GLY A 133 10.66 -4.14 -4.83
CA GLY A 133 10.74 -3.57 -6.16
C GLY A 133 11.42 -4.47 -7.19
N LEU A 134 11.71 -5.73 -6.86
CA LEU A 134 12.41 -6.67 -7.74
C LEU A 134 11.58 -7.93 -7.94
N PHE A 135 11.46 -8.41 -9.17
CA PHE A 135 10.76 -9.68 -9.42
C PHE A 135 11.59 -10.88 -8.93
N ASN A 136 11.14 -11.49 -7.83
CA ASN A 136 11.85 -12.47 -7.02
C ASN A 136 11.26 -13.90 -7.17
N ASN A 137 12.04 -14.92 -6.77
CA ASN A 137 11.55 -16.30 -6.77
C ASN A 137 10.45 -16.51 -5.71
N GLY A 138 9.22 -16.73 -6.18
CA GLY A 138 8.04 -16.95 -5.32
C GLY A 138 6.91 -15.97 -5.64
N GLU A 139 7.25 -14.87 -6.30
CA GLU A 139 6.32 -13.87 -6.80
C GLU A 139 5.66 -14.33 -8.09
N GLN A 140 4.50 -13.74 -8.39
CA GLN A 140 3.68 -14.15 -9.52
C GLN A 140 3.26 -12.93 -10.33
N GLY A 141 3.32 -13.06 -11.65
CA GLY A 141 2.75 -12.04 -12.52
C GLY A 141 1.22 -11.97 -12.43
N ILE A 142 0.69 -10.77 -12.63
CA ILE A 142 -0.74 -10.45 -12.52
C ILE A 142 -1.35 -10.40 -13.92
N ASP A 143 -2.16 -11.41 -14.27
CA ASP A 143 -2.91 -11.45 -15.53
C ASP A 143 -4.15 -10.55 -15.52
N GLY A 144 -4.57 -10.05 -16.69
CA GLY A 144 -5.80 -9.30 -16.86
C GLY A 144 -5.70 -7.79 -16.65
N VAL A 145 -4.50 -7.27 -16.36
CA VAL A 145 -4.22 -5.84 -16.16
C VAL A 145 -4.27 -5.12 -17.51
N LEU A 146 -5.14 -4.13 -17.64
CA LEU A 146 -5.26 -3.28 -18.84
C LEU A 146 -4.16 -2.22 -18.86
N ILE A 147 -3.40 -2.16 -19.96
CA ILE A 147 -2.22 -1.29 -20.10
C ILE A 147 -2.38 -0.39 -21.32
N ASN A 148 -2.10 0.89 -21.13
CA ASN A 148 -2.19 1.95 -22.13
C ASN A 148 -0.77 2.43 -22.51
N LEU A 149 -0.53 2.58 -23.82
CA LEU A 149 0.69 3.19 -24.36
C LEU A 149 0.35 4.58 -24.92
N TYR A 150 1.15 5.58 -24.60
CA TYR A 150 1.09 6.93 -25.15
C TYR A 150 2.42 7.28 -25.82
N MET A 151 2.39 8.22 -26.77
CA MET A 151 3.54 8.63 -27.56
C MET A 151 3.64 10.15 -27.63
N ASP A 152 4.86 10.68 -27.55
CA ASP A 152 5.18 12.07 -27.84
C ASP A 152 5.16 12.27 -29.38
N PHE A 153 4.04 12.78 -29.89
CA PHE A 153 3.86 13.05 -31.31
C PHE A 153 4.41 14.41 -31.73
N ASN A 154 4.50 15.34 -30.78
CA ASN A 154 4.96 16.70 -31.04
C ASN A 154 6.49 16.84 -30.92
N THR A 155 7.19 15.77 -30.52
CA THR A 155 8.65 15.65 -30.40
C THR A 155 9.26 16.64 -29.41
N THR A 156 8.50 17.01 -28.37
CA THR A 156 8.99 17.94 -27.33
C THR A 156 9.91 17.28 -26.32
N GLY A 157 10.01 15.95 -26.33
CA GLY A 157 10.74 15.15 -25.37
C GLY A 157 9.93 14.74 -24.15
N VAL A 158 8.63 15.04 -24.13
CA VAL A 158 7.72 14.83 -22.99
C VAL A 158 6.36 14.43 -23.53
N VAL A 159 5.76 13.38 -22.98
CA VAL A 159 4.38 13.02 -23.30
C VAL A 159 3.44 13.92 -22.49
N ASP A 160 2.79 14.86 -23.16
CA ASP A 160 1.99 15.89 -22.49
C ASP A 160 0.50 15.50 -22.33
N PRO A 161 -0.29 16.21 -21.49
CA PRO A 161 -1.69 15.85 -21.24
C PRO A 161 -2.61 15.82 -22.49
N TYR A 162 -2.24 16.47 -23.59
CA TYR A 162 -2.99 16.39 -24.85
C TYR A 162 -2.72 15.06 -25.57
N GLU A 163 -1.48 14.57 -25.53
CA GLU A 163 -1.08 13.28 -26.09
C GLU A 163 -1.60 12.11 -25.24
N MET A 164 -1.82 12.35 -23.95
CA MET A 164 -2.45 11.39 -23.04
C MET A 164 -3.98 11.31 -23.16
N PHE A 165 -4.60 12.08 -24.04
CA PHE A 165 -6.07 12.05 -24.19
C PHE A 165 -6.59 10.72 -24.74
N SER A 166 -5.79 10.02 -25.54
CA SER A 166 -6.12 8.71 -26.08
C SER A 166 -4.85 7.88 -26.24
N PRO A 167 -4.83 6.62 -25.77
CA PRO A 167 -3.68 5.76 -25.98
C PRO A 167 -3.48 5.48 -27.48
N VAL A 168 -2.23 5.32 -27.88
CA VAL A 168 -1.85 4.89 -29.24
C VAL A 168 -2.06 3.39 -29.41
N LEU A 169 -1.84 2.62 -28.34
CA LEU A 169 -2.12 1.20 -28.26
C LEU A 169 -2.58 0.85 -26.84
N THR A 170 -3.38 -0.22 -26.74
CA THR A 170 -3.81 -0.80 -25.47
C THR A 170 -3.62 -2.30 -25.52
N THR A 171 -3.15 -2.90 -24.44
CA THR A 171 -2.99 -4.35 -24.32
C THR A 171 -3.44 -4.81 -22.94
N THR A 172 -3.43 -6.12 -22.70
CA THR A 172 -3.78 -6.70 -21.40
C THR A 172 -2.76 -7.75 -21.03
N THR A 173 -2.30 -7.77 -19.78
CA THR A 173 -1.35 -8.78 -19.31
C THR A 173 -1.94 -10.18 -19.41
N ALA A 174 -1.11 -11.14 -19.74
CA ALA A 174 -1.46 -12.55 -19.81
C ALA A 174 -0.23 -13.44 -19.59
N SER A 175 -0.46 -14.74 -19.37
CA SER A 175 0.60 -15.74 -19.29
C SER A 175 1.56 -15.52 -18.12
N GLY A 176 1.04 -15.07 -16.99
CA GLY A 176 1.81 -14.76 -15.80
C GLY A 176 2.32 -13.32 -15.81
N GLY A 177 1.44 -12.36 -16.06
CA GLY A 177 1.72 -10.93 -15.93
C GLY A 177 2.33 -10.24 -17.14
N LEU A 178 2.60 -10.98 -18.23
CA LEU A 178 3.34 -10.44 -19.36
C LEU A 178 2.46 -9.58 -20.28
N TYR A 179 2.98 -8.44 -20.72
CA TYR A 179 2.41 -7.57 -21.72
C TYR A 179 3.45 -7.21 -22.80
N LEU A 180 2.95 -6.79 -23.96
CA LEU A 180 3.79 -6.47 -25.11
C LEU A 180 3.06 -5.53 -26.06
N PHE A 181 3.74 -4.48 -26.48
CA PHE A 181 3.40 -3.65 -27.62
C PHE A 181 4.39 -3.97 -28.75
N THR A 182 3.89 -4.20 -29.96
CA THR A 182 4.72 -4.53 -31.13
C THR A 182 4.47 -3.56 -32.27
N ASN A 183 5.33 -3.58 -33.28
CA ASN A 183 5.25 -2.71 -34.46
C ASN A 183 5.31 -1.23 -34.08
N LEU A 184 6.16 -0.90 -33.10
CA LEU A 184 6.45 0.46 -32.70
C LEU A 184 7.50 1.08 -33.61
N VAL A 185 7.41 2.40 -33.79
CA VAL A 185 8.43 3.21 -34.47
C VAL A 185 9.35 3.86 -33.44
N PRO A 186 10.58 4.27 -33.80
CA PRO A 186 11.43 5.03 -32.90
C PRO A 186 10.71 6.29 -32.39
N GLY A 187 10.83 6.58 -31.11
CA GLY A 187 10.12 7.70 -30.49
C GLY A 187 10.14 7.63 -28.97
N ILE A 188 9.46 8.60 -28.35
CA ILE A 188 9.32 8.69 -26.90
C ILE A 188 7.92 8.25 -26.51
N TYR A 189 7.84 7.36 -25.52
CA TYR A 189 6.64 6.69 -25.07
C TYR A 189 6.49 6.76 -23.56
N VAL A 190 5.26 6.55 -23.10
CA VAL A 190 4.90 6.37 -21.69
C VAL A 190 3.90 5.22 -21.60
N VAL A 191 4.10 4.33 -20.64
CA VAL A 191 3.19 3.22 -20.34
C VAL A 191 2.45 3.51 -19.03
N GLU A 192 1.14 3.24 -19.04
CA GLU A 192 0.25 3.48 -17.91
C GLU A 192 -0.62 2.26 -17.64
N LEU A 193 -0.72 1.87 -16.37
CA LEU A 193 -1.74 0.92 -15.93
C LEU A 193 -3.08 1.67 -15.85
N ASP A 194 -4.07 1.23 -16.64
CA ASP A 194 -5.35 1.91 -16.75
C ASP A 194 -6.04 2.07 -15.38
N PRO A 195 -6.63 3.25 -15.06
CA PRO A 195 -7.24 3.47 -13.75
C PRO A 195 -8.38 2.48 -13.42
N SER A 196 -9.05 1.92 -14.43
CA SER A 196 -10.10 0.93 -14.21
C SER A 196 -9.59 -0.39 -13.61
N ASN A 197 -8.27 -0.63 -13.64
CA ASN A 197 -7.69 -1.79 -12.97
C ASN A 197 -7.87 -1.74 -11.44
N PHE A 198 -7.93 -0.54 -10.87
CA PHE A 198 -8.00 -0.30 -9.42
C PHE A 198 -9.44 -0.15 -8.91
N ASP A 199 -10.41 -0.08 -9.82
CA ASP A 199 -11.83 -0.05 -9.48
C ASP A 199 -12.29 -1.36 -8.83
N ALA A 200 -13.42 -1.32 -8.12
CA ALA A 200 -13.98 -2.51 -7.48
C ALA A 200 -14.23 -3.65 -8.49
N GLY A 201 -13.55 -4.78 -8.29
CA GLY A 201 -13.59 -5.94 -9.17
C GLY A 201 -12.58 -5.94 -10.32
N GLY A 202 -11.72 -4.91 -10.40
CA GLY A 202 -10.55 -4.89 -11.27
C GLY A 202 -9.40 -5.77 -10.76
N PRO A 203 -8.43 -6.12 -11.62
CA PRO A 203 -7.31 -7.00 -11.27
C PRO A 203 -6.34 -6.41 -10.24
N LEU A 204 -6.28 -5.08 -10.11
CA LEU A 204 -5.37 -4.36 -9.21
C LEU A 204 -6.11 -3.67 -8.06
N VAL A 205 -7.33 -4.14 -7.72
CA VAL A 205 -8.06 -3.57 -6.58
C VAL A 205 -7.26 -3.74 -5.29
N GLY A 206 -6.95 -2.62 -4.63
CA GLY A 206 -6.16 -2.60 -3.39
C GLY A 206 -4.65 -2.76 -3.57
N TYR A 207 -4.14 -2.83 -4.80
CA TYR A 207 -2.71 -2.76 -5.09
C TYR A 207 -2.24 -1.30 -5.20
N ILE A 208 -0.99 -1.08 -4.87
CA ILE A 208 -0.24 0.16 -5.09
C ILE A 208 1.12 -0.18 -5.72
N SER A 209 1.74 0.79 -6.41
CA SER A 209 3.10 0.60 -6.94
C SER A 209 4.05 0.33 -5.80
N SER A 210 4.99 -0.57 -6.00
CA SER A 210 6.11 -0.71 -5.09
C SER A 210 6.85 0.63 -4.98
N ASP A 211 7.16 1.04 -3.76
CA ASP A 211 7.90 2.27 -3.49
C ASP A 211 8.78 2.07 -2.25
N ASP A 212 9.76 2.93 -1.98
CA ASP A 212 10.57 2.84 -0.76
C ASP A 212 10.10 3.82 0.35
N ALA A 213 8.80 4.12 0.42
CA ALA A 213 8.21 5.00 1.42
C ALA A 213 8.22 4.49 2.89
N ILE A 214 9.02 3.47 3.27
CA ILE A 214 9.37 3.29 4.69
C ILE A 214 10.43 4.32 5.07
N ALA A 215 10.05 5.24 5.95
CA ALA A 215 10.99 6.14 6.59
C ALA A 215 12.03 5.35 7.42
N GLY A 216 13.22 5.10 6.86
CA GLY A 216 14.40 4.69 7.63
C GLY A 216 15.25 3.56 7.04
N THR A 217 14.77 2.86 6.02
CA THR A 217 15.59 1.90 5.27
C THR A 217 15.82 2.50 3.90
N VAL A 218 17.00 3.10 3.69
CA VAL A 218 17.40 3.53 2.35
C VAL A 218 18.04 2.30 1.71
N GLY A 219 17.25 1.58 0.89
CA GLY A 219 17.78 0.67 -0.11
C GLY A 219 17.78 1.42 -1.44
N ASP A 220 18.91 1.45 -2.13
CA ASP A 220 18.93 1.97 -3.49
C ASP A 220 17.99 1.11 -4.35
N TYR A 221 17.29 1.71 -5.31
CA TYR A 221 16.25 1.15 -6.21
C TYR A 221 14.82 1.45 -5.72
N GLU A 222 14.13 2.27 -6.51
CA GLU A 222 12.67 2.37 -6.64
C GLU A 222 11.91 3.70 -6.35
N PRO A 223 11.09 4.21 -7.32
CA PRO A 223 10.89 3.66 -8.67
C PRO A 223 12.17 3.79 -9.52
N ALA A 224 12.52 2.76 -10.29
CA ALA A 224 13.79 2.64 -10.94
C ALA A 224 13.92 3.80 -11.94
N PRO A 225 15.13 4.31 -12.16
CA PRO A 225 15.37 5.23 -13.26
C PRO A 225 14.89 4.62 -14.58
N SER A 226 14.58 5.49 -15.55
CA SER A 226 14.10 5.10 -16.89
C SER A 226 14.79 3.84 -17.43
N PRO A 227 14.04 2.87 -18.00
CA PRO A 227 14.56 1.64 -18.60
C PRO A 227 15.55 1.89 -19.77
N ASP A 228 15.75 3.14 -20.18
CA ASP A 228 16.69 3.56 -21.22
C ASP A 228 18.15 3.82 -20.76
N ASP A 229 18.43 3.99 -19.45
CA ASP A 229 19.74 4.52 -18.99
C ASP A 229 20.86 3.47 -18.93
N THR A 230 21.61 3.37 -20.02
CA THR A 230 22.83 2.55 -20.12
C THR A 230 24.11 3.27 -19.70
N THR A 231 24.07 4.54 -19.22
CA THR A 231 25.27 5.39 -19.10
C THR A 231 25.51 6.10 -17.75
N GLY A 232 24.67 5.92 -16.73
CA GLY A 232 24.92 6.37 -15.37
C GLY A 232 26.00 5.58 -14.59
N PRO A 233 26.52 6.10 -13.44
CA PRO A 233 27.39 5.33 -12.53
C PRO A 233 26.71 4.08 -11.93
N GLN A 234 25.39 3.97 -12.11
CA GLN A 234 24.56 2.81 -11.82
C GLN A 234 23.86 2.30 -13.10
N GLY A 235 24.48 2.28 -14.29
CA GLY A 235 23.78 1.91 -15.56
C GLY A 235 22.77 0.76 -15.38
N ASN A 236 21.48 1.07 -15.52
CA ASN A 236 20.36 0.32 -14.93
C ASN A 236 19.26 -0.04 -15.94
N ALA A 237 19.60 -0.40 -17.18
CA ALA A 237 18.69 -1.25 -17.96
C ALA A 237 18.62 -2.64 -17.30
N ILE A 238 18.07 -2.69 -16.09
CA ILE A 238 17.90 -3.86 -15.25
C ILE A 238 16.47 -4.31 -15.52
N ASP A 239 16.36 -5.47 -16.13
CA ASP A 239 15.08 -6.18 -16.23
C ASP A 239 14.70 -6.72 -14.84
N ASN A 240 13.39 -6.85 -14.56
CA ASN A 240 12.81 -7.29 -13.29
C ASN A 240 12.87 -6.27 -12.14
N ASP A 241 12.89 -4.96 -12.44
CA ASP A 241 12.73 -3.89 -11.44
C ASP A 241 11.45 -3.07 -11.67
N ASP A 242 10.90 -2.44 -10.63
CA ASP A 242 9.68 -1.65 -10.79
C ASP A 242 9.98 -0.37 -11.60
N ASN A 243 9.14 -0.02 -12.55
CA ASN A 243 9.28 1.27 -13.24
C ASN A 243 8.02 2.12 -13.09
N GLY A 244 7.09 1.67 -12.25
CA GLY A 244 5.83 2.33 -11.93
C GLY A 244 6.00 3.50 -10.97
N GLN A 245 5.38 4.63 -11.30
CA GLN A 245 5.21 5.76 -10.38
C GLN A 245 3.73 5.99 -10.11
N SER A 246 3.37 6.03 -8.83
CA SER A 246 2.02 6.41 -8.40
C SER A 246 1.77 7.90 -8.66
N ILE A 247 0.94 8.21 -9.67
CA ILE A 247 0.54 9.58 -10.02
C ILE A 247 -0.97 9.71 -9.83
N ALA A 248 -1.38 10.30 -8.71
CA ALA A 248 -2.78 10.43 -8.30
C ALA A 248 -3.50 9.08 -8.13
N SER A 249 -4.18 8.58 -9.16
CA SER A 249 -4.95 7.32 -9.13
C SER A 249 -4.54 6.34 -10.24
N VAL A 250 -3.39 6.57 -10.86
CA VAL A 250 -2.80 5.70 -11.88
C VAL A 250 -1.36 5.39 -11.52
N ILE A 251 -0.85 4.30 -12.08
CA ILE A 251 0.57 3.92 -12.03
C ILE A 251 1.13 4.03 -13.44
N ARG A 252 2.28 4.68 -13.58
CA ARG A 252 2.82 5.07 -14.87
C ARG A 252 4.34 5.09 -14.88
N SER A 253 4.93 4.71 -16.01
CA SER A 253 6.36 4.84 -16.25
C SER A 253 6.80 6.31 -16.37
N THR A 254 8.11 6.54 -16.26
CA THR A 254 8.74 7.74 -16.86
C THR A 254 8.76 7.62 -18.39
N GLU A 255 9.24 8.67 -19.09
CA GLU A 255 9.44 8.61 -20.53
C GLU A 255 10.49 7.55 -20.95
N ILE A 256 10.18 6.84 -22.04
CA ILE A 256 10.94 5.73 -22.61
C ILE A 256 11.23 6.04 -24.07
N THR A 257 12.45 5.87 -24.52
CA THR A 257 12.96 6.31 -25.82
C THR A 257 13.38 5.11 -26.64
N LEU A 258 12.47 4.63 -27.49
CA LEU A 258 12.76 3.52 -28.39
C LEU A 258 13.60 3.97 -29.60
N LYS A 259 14.66 3.21 -29.89
CA LYS A 259 15.68 3.41 -30.90
C LYS A 259 16.06 2.08 -31.54
N LEU A 260 16.14 2.07 -32.87
CA LEU A 260 16.49 0.88 -33.63
C LEU A 260 17.93 0.41 -33.35
N ASN A 261 18.09 -0.86 -32.96
CA ASN A 261 19.36 -1.51 -32.63
C ASN A 261 20.14 -0.84 -31.47
N GLN A 262 19.45 -0.15 -30.58
CA GLN A 262 20.05 0.54 -29.43
C GLN A 262 19.30 0.31 -28.12
N GLU A 263 18.32 -0.60 -28.13
CA GLU A 263 17.65 -1.01 -26.90
C GLU A 263 18.60 -1.82 -26.01
N PRO A 264 18.27 -1.92 -24.70
CA PRO A 264 18.81 -2.94 -23.81
C PRO A 264 18.83 -4.34 -24.44
N THR A 265 19.71 -5.20 -23.93
CA THR A 265 19.77 -6.59 -24.41
C THR A 265 20.01 -7.57 -23.28
N GLY A 266 19.49 -8.79 -23.42
CA GLY A 266 19.75 -9.90 -22.50
C GLY A 266 18.76 -10.01 -21.34
N GLU A 267 17.57 -9.45 -21.54
CA GLU A 267 16.38 -9.53 -20.69
C GLU A 267 15.93 -10.98 -20.54
N VAL A 268 15.33 -11.27 -19.40
CA VAL A 268 14.72 -12.55 -19.07
C VAL A 268 13.22 -12.45 -19.37
N LEU A 269 12.55 -13.57 -19.66
CA LEU A 269 11.12 -13.60 -20.02
C LEU A 269 10.76 -12.91 -21.35
N ASP A 270 11.64 -13.01 -22.35
CA ASP A 270 11.37 -12.61 -23.73
C ASP A 270 10.03 -13.20 -24.27
N ASN A 271 9.05 -12.31 -24.46
CA ASN A 271 7.73 -12.60 -25.01
C ASN A 271 7.57 -12.12 -26.47
N ASP A 272 8.64 -11.65 -27.11
CA ASP A 272 8.72 -11.24 -28.52
C ASP A 272 9.96 -11.78 -29.27
N PRO A 273 10.21 -13.10 -29.29
CA PRO A 273 11.42 -13.70 -29.85
C PRO A 273 11.57 -13.53 -31.38
N ALA A 274 10.61 -12.87 -32.03
CA ALA A 274 10.62 -12.55 -33.45
C ALA A 274 11.30 -11.20 -33.73
N THR A 275 11.33 -10.30 -32.74
CA THR A 275 12.02 -9.02 -32.81
C THR A 275 13.49 -9.23 -32.44
N PRO A 276 14.46 -8.58 -33.12
CA PRO A 276 15.84 -8.66 -32.67
C PRO A 276 15.98 -7.98 -31.30
N ASP A 277 16.51 -8.70 -30.31
CA ASP A 277 16.93 -8.24 -28.97
C ASP A 277 17.26 -6.73 -28.86
N ALA A 278 18.25 -6.21 -29.60
CA ALA A 278 18.60 -4.78 -29.57
C ALA A 278 17.54 -3.81 -30.15
N SER A 279 16.38 -4.30 -30.55
CA SER A 279 15.22 -3.58 -31.10
C SER A 279 13.95 -3.85 -30.27
N GLU A 280 14.03 -4.56 -29.16
CA GLU A 280 12.94 -4.69 -28.19
C GLU A 280 13.41 -4.13 -26.85
N ASN A 281 12.52 -3.44 -26.15
CA ASN A 281 12.79 -3.00 -24.79
C ASN A 281 11.85 -3.76 -23.86
N LEU A 282 12.37 -4.82 -23.24
CA LEU A 282 11.62 -5.67 -22.33
C LEU A 282 11.96 -5.41 -20.86
N THR A 283 12.69 -4.33 -20.56
CA THR A 283 13.06 -3.97 -19.18
C THR A 283 12.03 -3.07 -18.51
N LEU A 284 10.87 -2.78 -19.13
CA LEU A 284 9.84 -1.96 -18.51
C LEU A 284 8.85 -2.83 -17.72
N ASP A 285 9.01 -2.92 -16.42
CA ASP A 285 8.15 -3.74 -15.58
C ASP A 285 7.40 -2.90 -14.53
N PHE A 286 6.36 -3.49 -13.94
CA PHE A 286 5.55 -2.88 -12.87
C PHE A 286 5.39 -3.83 -11.69
N GLY A 287 6.06 -3.50 -10.59
CA GLY A 287 5.94 -4.17 -9.30
C GLY A 287 4.81 -3.53 -8.50
N LEU A 288 3.87 -4.34 -8.04
CA LEU A 288 2.78 -3.85 -7.19
C LEU A 288 2.59 -4.73 -5.98
N TYR A 289 2.39 -4.11 -4.82
CA TYR A 289 2.09 -4.82 -3.58
C TYR A 289 0.70 -4.44 -3.03
N ARG A 290 0.18 -5.31 -2.17
CA ARG A 290 -1.01 -5.04 -1.35
C ARG A 290 -0.57 -4.71 0.06
N PRO A 291 -0.83 -3.49 0.57
CA PRO A 291 -0.48 -3.16 1.93
C PRO A 291 -1.34 -3.92 2.92
N PHE A 292 -0.82 -4.11 4.12
CA PHE A 292 -1.50 -4.69 5.26
C PHE A 292 -2.14 -3.63 6.17
N GLY A 293 -3.14 -4.05 6.94
CA GLY A 293 -3.69 -3.31 8.06
C GLY A 293 -3.39 -3.98 9.40
N LEU A 294 -3.32 -3.19 10.47
CA LEU A 294 -3.11 -3.66 11.85
C LEU A 294 -4.01 -2.91 12.82
N GLY A 295 -4.78 -3.62 13.65
CA GLY A 295 -5.72 -3.08 14.66
C GLY A 295 -5.71 -3.94 15.93
N ASN A 296 -6.61 -3.77 16.90
CA ASN A 296 -7.99 -3.28 16.77
C ASN A 296 -8.52 -2.44 17.95
N ARG A 297 -8.64 -2.89 19.21
CA ARG A 297 -9.48 -2.26 20.24
C ARG A 297 -8.80 -2.18 21.60
N VAL A 298 -9.01 -1.07 22.27
CA VAL A 298 -8.69 -0.88 23.68
C VAL A 298 -10.00 -0.83 24.47
N TRP A 299 -10.15 -1.67 25.50
CA TRP A 299 -11.41 -1.79 26.25
C TRP A 299 -11.24 -1.81 27.76
N HIS A 300 -12.33 -1.52 28.46
CA HIS A 300 -12.43 -1.64 29.90
C HIS A 300 -12.87 -3.06 30.25
N ASP A 301 -11.90 -3.89 30.62
CA ASP A 301 -12.11 -5.23 31.15
C ASP A 301 -12.65 -5.09 32.58
N LEU A 302 -13.95 -5.29 32.75
CA LEU A 302 -14.65 -5.06 34.01
C LEU A 302 -14.42 -6.17 35.02
N ASN A 303 -14.08 -7.37 34.55
CA ASN A 303 -13.91 -8.56 35.38
C ASN A 303 -12.46 -9.05 35.43
N ASN A 304 -11.54 -8.40 34.72
CA ASN A 304 -10.13 -8.73 34.59
C ASN A 304 -9.91 -10.18 34.11
N ASN A 305 -10.64 -10.63 33.09
CA ASN A 305 -10.46 -11.96 32.50
C ASN A 305 -9.61 -11.95 31.21
N GLY A 306 -9.25 -10.78 30.69
CA GLY A 306 -8.48 -10.63 29.46
C GLY A 306 -9.26 -10.93 28.18
N GLN A 307 -10.58 -11.08 28.25
CA GLN A 307 -11.45 -11.36 27.11
C GLN A 307 -12.56 -10.30 27.01
N ILE A 308 -12.87 -9.82 25.81
CA ILE A 308 -13.99 -8.88 25.64
C ILE A 308 -15.33 -9.58 25.90
N ASP A 309 -16.05 -9.10 26.92
CA ASP A 309 -17.38 -9.59 27.30
C ASP A 309 -18.52 -8.62 26.92
N ASP A 310 -19.74 -9.16 26.89
CA ASP A 310 -20.97 -8.38 26.69
C ASP A 310 -21.13 -7.29 27.77
N GLY A 311 -21.10 -6.04 27.34
CA GLY A 311 -21.28 -4.87 28.21
C GLY A 311 -19.98 -4.15 28.58
N GLU A 312 -18.84 -4.66 28.15
CA GLU A 312 -17.55 -4.01 28.36
C GLU A 312 -17.33 -2.86 27.35
N PRO A 313 -17.19 -1.61 27.85
CA PRO A 313 -17.06 -0.45 26.98
C PRO A 313 -15.65 -0.34 26.40
N GLY A 314 -15.56 0.26 25.21
CA GLY A 314 -14.27 0.67 24.66
C GLY A 314 -13.71 1.90 25.38
N LEU A 315 -12.39 2.05 25.36
CA LEU A 315 -11.68 3.17 25.97
C LEU A 315 -11.24 4.16 24.88
N PRO A 316 -11.87 5.34 24.78
CA PRO A 316 -11.57 6.32 23.74
C PRO A 316 -10.38 7.21 24.08
N ASN A 317 -9.75 7.78 23.04
CA ASN A 317 -8.61 8.70 23.15
C ASN A 317 -7.36 8.09 23.82
N VAL A 318 -7.21 6.76 23.77
CA VAL A 318 -5.96 6.10 24.14
C VAL A 318 -4.98 6.32 22.99
N GLN A 319 -3.81 6.89 23.29
CA GLN A 319 -2.76 7.05 22.30
C GLN A 319 -2.09 5.70 22.02
N VAL A 320 -2.12 5.27 20.77
CA VAL A 320 -1.50 4.02 20.31
C VAL A 320 -0.39 4.36 19.33
N SER A 321 0.78 3.75 19.49
CA SER A 321 1.95 3.94 18.62
C SER A 321 2.36 2.62 17.98
N LEU A 322 2.82 2.70 16.74
CA LEU A 322 3.34 1.56 15.98
C LEU A 322 4.86 1.69 15.83
N PHE A 323 5.56 0.60 16.11
CA PHE A 323 7.02 0.50 16.00
C PHE A 323 7.42 -0.63 15.03
N LEU A 324 8.59 -0.48 14.42
CA LEU A 324 9.26 -1.60 13.72
C LEU A 324 9.65 -2.71 14.70
N ALA A 325 10.06 -3.86 14.16
CA ALA A 325 10.50 -5.04 14.92
C ALA A 325 11.64 -4.79 15.93
N ASP A 326 12.39 -3.69 15.77
CA ASP A 326 13.42 -3.29 16.74
C ASP A 326 12.84 -2.78 18.08
N GLY A 327 11.54 -2.49 18.13
CA GLY A 327 10.83 -1.96 19.28
C GLY A 327 11.24 -0.54 19.68
N GLN A 328 11.92 0.19 18.79
CA GLN A 328 12.48 1.52 19.05
C GLN A 328 12.10 2.54 17.98
N THR A 329 12.06 2.13 16.72
CA THR A 329 11.74 3.01 15.60
C THR A 329 10.22 3.12 15.47
N GLN A 330 9.67 4.22 15.99
CA GLN A 330 8.25 4.54 15.84
C GLN A 330 7.97 5.00 14.41
N ILE A 331 6.98 4.40 13.76
CA ILE A 331 6.58 4.70 12.38
C ILE A 331 5.20 5.36 12.28
N ASP A 332 4.35 5.20 13.29
CA ASP A 332 3.04 5.85 13.33
C ASP A 332 2.51 6.06 14.77
N THR A 333 1.51 6.93 14.93
CA THR A 333 0.71 7.09 16.16
C THR A 333 -0.65 7.69 15.86
N LEU A 334 -1.65 7.20 16.60
CA LEU A 334 -3.04 7.63 16.50
C LEU A 334 -3.71 7.59 17.88
N PHE A 335 -5.00 7.91 17.91
CA PHE A 335 -5.83 7.77 19.10
C PHE A 335 -7.00 6.82 18.82
N THR A 336 -7.38 6.02 19.81
CA THR A 336 -8.59 5.19 19.72
C THR A 336 -9.85 6.05 19.55
N ASP A 337 -10.81 5.53 18.79
CA ASP A 337 -12.10 6.18 18.55
C ASP A 337 -13.05 6.10 19.77
N ALA A 338 -14.28 6.61 19.61
CA ALA A 338 -15.28 6.63 20.68
C ALA A 338 -15.64 5.24 21.26
N ASN A 339 -15.37 4.16 20.53
CA ASN A 339 -15.62 2.77 20.91
C ASN A 339 -14.32 2.00 21.20
N GLY A 340 -13.19 2.70 21.30
CA GLY A 340 -11.89 2.12 21.63
C GLY A 340 -11.12 1.55 20.44
N TYR A 341 -11.61 1.69 19.20
CA TYR A 341 -10.94 1.11 18.04
C TYR A 341 -9.77 1.97 17.54
N PHE A 342 -8.71 1.30 17.08
CA PHE A 342 -7.57 1.84 16.37
C PHE A 342 -7.25 1.00 15.13
N ARG A 343 -6.59 1.62 14.15
CA ARG A 343 -6.16 0.95 12.92
C ARG A 343 -5.00 1.69 12.27
N PHE A 344 -3.93 0.97 12.01
CA PHE A 344 -2.84 1.36 11.12
C PHE A 344 -3.09 0.73 9.74
N ASP A 345 -3.05 1.54 8.71
CA ASP A 345 -3.24 1.11 7.32
C ASP A 345 -1.94 1.29 6.53
N THR A 346 -1.91 0.83 5.28
CA THR A 346 -0.77 1.04 4.37
C THR A 346 0.55 0.46 4.89
N LEU A 347 0.50 -0.65 5.65
CA LEU A 347 1.69 -1.29 6.21
C LEU A 347 2.32 -2.27 5.22
N ARG A 348 3.64 -2.41 5.24
CA ARG A 348 4.32 -3.47 4.48
C ARG A 348 4.26 -4.80 5.22
N ALA A 349 4.49 -5.89 4.48
CA ALA A 349 4.87 -7.15 5.10
C ALA A 349 6.09 -6.92 6.01
N GLY A 350 6.10 -7.51 7.21
CA GLY A 350 7.12 -7.21 8.19
C GLY A 350 6.74 -7.63 9.59
N SER A 351 7.49 -7.16 10.58
CA SER A 351 7.13 -7.36 11.98
C SER A 351 7.11 -6.04 12.73
N TYR A 352 6.13 -5.91 13.61
CA TYR A 352 5.78 -4.66 14.27
C TYR A 352 5.51 -4.88 15.76
N VAL A 353 5.53 -3.80 16.52
CA VAL A 353 5.10 -3.75 17.93
C VAL A 353 4.10 -2.63 18.08
N VAL A 354 2.94 -2.93 18.67
CA VAL A 354 1.92 -1.95 19.05
C VAL A 354 2.12 -1.55 20.49
N GLU A 355 2.04 -0.26 20.80
CA GLU A 355 2.21 0.27 22.16
C GLU A 355 1.09 1.24 22.53
N ASN A 356 0.44 0.96 23.65
CA ASN A 356 -0.35 1.95 24.39
C ASN A 356 0.63 2.74 25.27
N VAL A 357 1.07 3.89 24.78
CA VAL A 357 2.25 4.63 25.30
C VAL A 357 2.13 5.05 26.77
N GLU A 358 3.29 5.26 27.42
CA GLU A 358 3.39 5.65 28.84
C GLU A 358 2.50 6.85 29.20
N ASN A 359 2.35 7.81 28.28
CA ASN A 359 1.59 9.04 28.52
C ASN A 359 0.12 8.77 28.83
N ASN A 360 -0.43 7.64 28.38
CA ASN A 360 -1.81 7.29 28.71
C ASN A 360 -2.04 7.10 30.21
N PHE A 361 -0.99 6.82 30.99
CA PHE A 361 -1.08 6.49 32.42
C PHE A 361 -0.72 7.67 33.34
N GLU A 362 -0.29 8.81 32.78
CA GLU A 362 0.22 9.95 33.54
C GLU A 362 -0.80 11.12 33.63
N PRO A 363 -0.94 11.78 34.80
CA PRO A 363 -2.00 12.77 35.04
C PRO A 363 -1.76 14.17 34.44
N ASP A 364 -0.55 14.50 33.96
CA ASP A 364 -0.10 15.89 33.77
C ASP A 364 0.50 16.25 32.39
N ARG A 365 0.15 15.56 31.29
CA ARG A 365 0.56 15.92 29.93
C ARG A 365 -0.62 16.30 29.03
N GLU A 366 -0.37 17.18 28.07
CA GLU A 366 -1.38 17.59 27.08
C GLU A 366 -1.75 16.35 26.24
N TYR A 367 -3.03 15.96 26.23
CA TYR A 367 -3.54 14.69 25.64
C TYR A 367 -3.15 13.40 26.39
N SER A 368 -2.96 13.46 27.71
CA SER A 368 -2.54 12.33 28.54
C SER A 368 -3.61 11.87 29.53
N GLY A 369 -3.46 10.64 30.04
CA GLY A 369 -4.28 10.14 31.15
C GLY A 369 -5.54 9.36 30.76
N ALA A 370 -5.72 8.96 29.50
CA ALA A 370 -6.86 8.12 29.07
C ALA A 370 -6.94 6.78 29.84
N LEU A 371 -5.79 6.27 30.29
CA LEU A 371 -5.63 5.06 31.10
C LEU A 371 -5.15 5.39 32.53
N LEU A 372 -5.35 6.62 33.01
CA LEU A 372 -4.96 7.01 34.36
C LEU A 372 -5.71 6.15 35.40
N GLY A 373 -4.95 5.43 36.22
CA GLY A 373 -5.48 4.57 37.27
C GLY A 373 -5.87 3.16 36.80
N PHE A 374 -5.87 2.90 35.49
CA PHE A 374 -6.05 1.56 34.95
C PHE A 374 -4.81 0.67 35.16
N ARG A 375 -5.00 -0.63 35.03
CA ARG A 375 -3.97 -1.67 34.97
C ARG A 375 -4.20 -2.51 33.72
N SER A 376 -3.12 -3.00 33.11
CA SER A 376 -3.28 -3.99 32.04
C SER A 376 -3.92 -5.23 32.64
N SER A 377 -4.83 -5.85 31.91
CA SER A 377 -5.51 -7.05 32.37
C SER A 377 -4.54 -8.20 32.50
N THR A 378 -4.94 -9.23 33.26
CA THR A 378 -4.12 -10.44 33.35
C THR A 378 -4.13 -11.15 32.01
N ILE A 379 -2.99 -11.05 31.31
CA ILE A 379 -2.69 -11.54 29.95
C ILE A 379 -3.32 -12.89 29.66
N ASP A 380 -4.12 -12.95 28.59
CA ASP A 380 -4.70 -14.20 28.09
C ASP A 380 -4.00 -14.70 26.81
N GLU A 381 -3.59 -13.82 25.88
CA GLU A 381 -2.89 -14.24 24.66
C GLU A 381 -1.68 -13.35 24.32
N ALA A 382 -0.49 -13.81 24.73
CA ALA A 382 0.76 -13.09 24.51
C ALA A 382 1.27 -13.13 23.05
N ASP A 383 0.73 -14.02 22.21
CA ASP A 383 1.09 -14.14 20.80
C ASP A 383 0.02 -13.48 19.91
N PRO A 384 0.22 -12.23 19.46
CA PRO A 384 -0.77 -11.48 18.67
C PRO A 384 -0.95 -12.01 17.23
N ASN A 385 -0.23 -13.08 16.84
CA ASN A 385 -0.37 -13.71 15.53
C ASN A 385 -1.29 -14.93 15.55
N ARG A 386 -1.87 -15.25 16.69
CA ARG A 386 -2.87 -16.31 16.79
C ARG A 386 -4.23 -15.76 16.46
N ASN A 387 -5.06 -16.60 15.85
CA ASN A 387 -6.43 -16.29 15.45
C ASN A 387 -7.42 -16.17 16.64
N GLY A 388 -6.95 -15.74 17.81
CA GLY A 388 -7.76 -15.41 18.97
C GLY A 388 -8.09 -13.93 18.95
N ASP A 389 -9.24 -13.59 18.38
CA ASP A 389 -9.84 -12.25 18.46
C ASP A 389 -10.37 -12.01 19.88
N SER A 390 -10.39 -10.74 20.31
CA SER A 390 -11.02 -10.27 21.54
C SER A 390 -10.30 -10.73 22.81
N LEU A 391 -8.98 -10.93 22.73
CA LEU A 391 -8.11 -11.35 23.82
C LEU A 391 -7.02 -10.31 24.07
N ASP A 392 -6.69 -10.05 25.33
CA ASP A 392 -5.67 -9.06 25.70
C ASP A 392 -4.27 -9.51 25.27
N ASN A 393 -3.63 -8.68 24.44
CA ASN A 393 -2.25 -8.90 23.97
C ASN A 393 -1.22 -8.01 24.67
N GLY A 394 -1.65 -7.21 25.66
CA GLY A 394 -0.75 -6.38 26.45
C GLY A 394 0.29 -7.21 27.22
N ILE A 395 1.58 -6.97 26.99
CA ILE A 395 2.67 -7.58 27.74
C ILE A 395 3.01 -6.70 28.95
N GLY A 396 2.82 -7.28 30.13
CA GLY A 396 3.08 -6.63 31.42
C GLY A 396 1.81 -6.09 32.06
N ILE A 397 1.86 -5.88 33.38
CA ILE A 397 0.71 -5.40 34.18
C ILE A 397 0.72 -3.87 34.39
N GLN A 398 1.87 -3.24 34.12
CA GLN A 398 2.15 -1.81 34.33
C GLN A 398 3.09 -1.31 33.24
N PRO A 399 3.01 -0.03 32.83
CA PRO A 399 4.01 0.57 31.97
C PRO A 399 5.39 0.50 32.64
N ASP A 400 6.43 0.23 31.87
CA ASP A 400 7.80 0.31 32.36
C ASP A 400 8.28 1.78 32.33
N ALA A 401 9.47 2.07 32.87
CA ALA A 401 9.97 3.46 32.96
C ALA A 401 10.41 4.08 31.62
N VAL A 402 10.30 3.32 30.52
CA VAL A 402 10.77 3.64 29.17
C VAL A 402 9.64 3.46 28.14
N HIS A 403 8.70 2.55 28.39
CA HIS A 403 7.62 2.18 27.48
C HIS A 403 6.29 2.02 28.23
N GLY A 404 5.20 2.22 27.50
CA GLY A 404 3.85 1.86 27.94
C GLY A 404 3.60 0.34 27.96
N ILE A 405 2.37 -0.06 27.69
CA ILE A 405 2.01 -1.48 27.51
C ILE A 405 2.15 -1.85 26.04
N ARG A 406 2.89 -2.92 25.74
CA ARG A 406 3.24 -3.33 24.38
C ARG A 406 2.67 -4.69 24.01
N SER A 407 2.36 -4.90 22.74
CA SER A 407 2.11 -6.23 22.19
C SER A 407 3.39 -7.05 22.11
N GLY A 408 3.26 -8.36 21.84
CA GLY A 408 4.32 -9.15 21.22
C GLY A 408 4.67 -8.66 19.80
N LEU A 409 5.61 -9.33 19.13
CA LEU A 409 5.85 -9.08 17.70
C LEU A 409 4.64 -9.52 16.89
N VAL A 410 4.05 -8.59 16.15
CA VAL A 410 3.00 -8.85 15.17
C VAL A 410 3.66 -8.98 13.81
N THR A 411 3.50 -10.12 13.14
CA THR A 411 4.07 -10.39 11.83
C THR A 411 2.98 -10.27 10.76
N LEU A 412 3.18 -9.35 9.83
CA LEU A 412 2.33 -9.17 8.66
C LEU A 412 2.98 -9.83 7.44
N GLY A 413 2.25 -10.64 6.68
CA GLY A 413 2.77 -11.18 5.42
C GLY A 413 2.00 -12.34 4.80
N LEU A 414 2.15 -12.53 3.49
CA LEU A 414 1.50 -13.60 2.75
C LEU A 414 1.97 -14.99 3.20
N GLY A 415 1.05 -15.83 3.66
CA GLY A 415 1.34 -17.19 4.13
C GLY A 415 1.83 -17.29 5.57
N ALA A 416 2.06 -16.15 6.25
CA ALA A 416 1.74 -16.09 7.67
C ALA A 416 0.21 -16.23 7.73
N SER A 417 -0.31 -17.13 8.56
CA SER A 417 -1.75 -17.27 8.72
C SER A 417 -2.26 -16.05 9.48
N GLU A 418 -2.38 -14.92 8.77
CA GLU A 418 -3.16 -13.77 9.24
C GLU A 418 -4.48 -14.33 9.76
N PRO A 419 -4.92 -13.86 10.93
CA PRO A 419 -6.25 -14.21 11.41
C PRO A 419 -7.30 -13.94 10.32
N THR A 420 -8.28 -14.84 10.20
CA THR A 420 -9.30 -14.84 9.12
C THR A 420 -10.71 -15.07 9.65
N ALA A 421 -10.94 -14.68 10.90
CA ALA A 421 -12.19 -14.94 11.61
C ALA A 421 -12.52 -13.85 12.64
N GLU A 422 -12.00 -12.65 12.46
CA GLU A 422 -12.23 -11.50 13.33
C GLU A 422 -13.68 -11.02 13.19
N THR A 423 -14.37 -11.00 14.32
CA THR A 423 -15.83 -10.87 14.38
C THR A 423 -16.30 -9.42 14.50
N ASP A 424 -15.38 -8.51 14.84
CA ASP A 424 -15.63 -7.07 14.97
C ASP A 424 -15.70 -6.32 13.62
N LEU A 425 -15.38 -6.99 12.50
CA LEU A 425 -15.13 -6.38 11.20
C LEU A 425 -16.32 -6.11 10.27
N VAL A 426 -17.56 -6.47 10.62
CA VAL A 426 -18.70 -6.25 9.69
C VAL A 426 -18.91 -4.75 9.34
N ALA A 427 -18.33 -3.82 10.11
CA ALA A 427 -18.50 -2.39 9.91
C ALA A 427 -17.34 -1.66 9.19
N LYS A 428 -16.14 -2.25 9.05
CA LYS A 428 -14.93 -1.52 8.63
C LYS A 428 -13.88 -2.38 7.90
N ALA A 429 -14.29 -3.05 6.81
CA ALA A 429 -13.35 -3.31 5.72
C ALA A 429 -12.59 -2.00 5.42
N ASN A 430 -11.30 -2.07 5.10
CA ASN A 430 -10.56 -0.85 4.79
C ASN A 430 -11.27 -0.07 3.65
N PRO A 431 -10.96 1.22 3.45
CA PRO A 431 -11.52 1.98 2.33
C PRO A 431 -11.33 1.32 0.95
N GLN A 432 -10.40 0.37 0.83
CA GLN A 432 -10.03 -0.36 -0.37
C GLN A 432 -10.71 -1.74 -0.52
N GLY A 433 -11.62 -2.14 0.39
CA GLY A 433 -12.34 -3.41 0.33
C GLY A 433 -11.48 -4.68 0.48
N GLN A 434 -10.32 -4.59 1.13
CA GLN A 434 -9.41 -5.71 1.36
C GLN A 434 -10.10 -6.85 2.09
N ILE A 435 -9.75 -8.03 1.59
CA ILE A 435 -10.09 -9.35 2.08
C ILE A 435 -9.34 -9.53 3.41
N ASP A 436 -10.02 -10.11 4.40
CA ASP A 436 -9.52 -10.51 5.73
C ASP A 436 -8.02 -10.85 5.80
N GLU A 437 -7.53 -11.58 4.78
CA GLU A 437 -6.16 -12.05 4.65
C GLU A 437 -5.04 -10.97 4.54
N PHE A 438 -5.38 -9.68 4.45
CA PHE A 438 -4.42 -8.56 4.45
C PHE A 438 -4.53 -7.66 5.69
N ALA A 439 -5.21 -8.11 6.73
CA ALA A 439 -5.37 -7.35 7.95
C ALA A 439 -5.19 -8.25 9.16
N ASN A 440 -4.37 -7.84 10.12
CA ASN A 440 -4.34 -8.45 11.44
C ASN A 440 -5.16 -7.60 12.39
N MET A 441 -6.34 -8.09 12.78
CA MET A 441 -7.26 -7.35 13.64
C MET A 441 -7.41 -8.00 15.02
N THR A 442 -6.44 -8.82 15.43
CA THR A 442 -6.46 -9.51 16.72
C THR A 442 -5.65 -8.83 17.82
N VAL A 443 -5.11 -7.63 17.59
CA VAL A 443 -4.30 -6.94 18.62
C VAL A 443 -5.17 -6.06 19.50
N ASP A 444 -5.77 -6.66 20.52
CA ASP A 444 -6.58 -5.98 21.52
C ASP A 444 -5.77 -5.65 22.79
N PHE A 445 -6.20 -4.63 23.54
CA PHE A 445 -5.65 -4.31 24.86
C PHE A 445 -6.74 -4.10 25.91
N GLY A 446 -6.75 -4.97 26.92
CA GLY A 446 -7.73 -4.96 28.00
C GLY A 446 -7.20 -4.24 29.22
N TYR A 447 -7.99 -3.34 29.80
CA TYR A 447 -7.61 -2.62 31.02
C TYR A 447 -8.71 -2.65 32.09
N PHE A 448 -8.34 -2.92 33.34
CA PHE A 448 -9.25 -2.85 34.48
C PHE A 448 -8.88 -1.73 35.45
N MET A 449 -9.85 -1.26 36.25
CA MET A 449 -9.60 -0.37 37.39
C MET A 449 -9.57 -1.14 38.71
N PRO A 450 -8.49 -1.03 39.51
CA PRO A 450 -8.44 -1.65 40.82
C PRO A 450 -9.53 -1.13 41.78
N ALA A 451 -10.10 -2.02 42.57
CA ALA A 451 -11.11 -1.71 43.57
C ALA A 451 -10.49 -1.39 44.95
N ALA A 452 -11.33 -0.86 45.84
CA ALA A 452 -11.01 -0.72 47.25
C ALA A 452 -12.23 -1.14 48.08
N LEU A 453 -11.97 -1.80 49.21
CA LEU A 453 -12.99 -2.32 50.10
C LEU A 453 -12.60 -2.02 51.55
N GLY A 454 -13.52 -1.51 52.34
CA GLY A 454 -13.31 -1.19 53.75
C GLY A 454 -14.63 -1.04 54.46
N ASN A 455 -14.59 -0.62 55.72
CA ASN A 455 -15.58 0.21 56.43
C ASN A 455 -15.23 0.21 57.93
N LEU A 456 -16.20 0.05 58.83
CA LEU A 456 -16.15 0.38 60.25
C LEU A 456 -16.53 -0.83 61.10
N VAL A 457 -15.81 -1.02 62.20
CA VAL A 457 -16.20 -1.94 63.29
C VAL A 457 -16.58 -1.10 64.51
N TRP A 458 -17.79 -1.34 65.03
CA TRP A 458 -18.32 -0.66 66.21
C TRP A 458 -18.74 -1.64 67.31
N LEU A 459 -18.94 -1.12 68.50
CA LEU A 459 -19.45 -1.86 69.63
C LEU A 459 -20.96 -1.66 69.72
N ASP A 460 -21.68 -2.65 69.24
CA ASP A 460 -23.13 -2.78 69.45
C ASP A 460 -23.42 -3.00 70.94
N GLN A 461 -23.91 -1.95 71.61
CA GLN A 461 -24.08 -1.95 73.07
C GLN A 461 -25.39 -2.59 73.50
N ASP A 462 -26.43 -2.51 72.68
CA ASP A 462 -27.76 -3.01 72.99
C ASP A 462 -28.09 -4.35 72.33
N ARG A 463 -27.20 -4.80 71.44
CA ARG A 463 -27.19 -6.08 70.71
C ARG A 463 -28.29 -6.19 69.68
N ASN A 464 -28.68 -5.09 69.05
CA ASN A 464 -29.74 -5.09 68.07
C ASN A 464 -29.25 -5.33 66.62
N GLY A 465 -27.94 -5.23 66.36
CA GLY A 465 -27.32 -5.43 65.05
C GLY A 465 -27.37 -4.23 64.10
N ASP A 466 -27.87 -3.08 64.56
CA ASP A 466 -27.98 -1.81 63.84
C ASP A 466 -27.01 -0.80 64.47
N GLN A 467 -26.38 0.05 63.66
CA GLN A 467 -25.41 1.03 64.15
C GLN A 467 -26.12 2.31 64.58
N GLU A 468 -26.05 2.66 65.87
CA GLU A 468 -26.63 3.91 66.36
C GLU A 468 -25.65 5.04 66.70
N PRO A 469 -26.12 6.30 66.64
CA PRO A 469 -25.38 7.44 67.17
C PRO A 469 -25.01 7.26 68.65
N GLY A 470 -23.71 7.18 68.92
CA GLY A 470 -23.16 7.06 70.28
C GLY A 470 -22.52 5.70 70.55
N GLU A 471 -22.70 4.73 69.66
CA GLU A 471 -21.98 3.47 69.72
C GLU A 471 -20.50 3.69 69.35
N PRO A 472 -19.55 3.25 70.20
CA PRO A 472 -18.15 3.55 70.00
C PRO A 472 -17.54 2.61 68.96
N ALA A 473 -16.61 3.15 68.17
CA ALA A 473 -15.76 2.35 67.31
C ALA A 473 -14.86 1.37 68.09
N VAL A 474 -14.49 0.25 67.46
CA VAL A 474 -13.64 -0.79 68.06
C VAL A 474 -12.29 -0.85 67.33
N PRO A 475 -11.21 -0.32 67.93
CA PRO A 475 -9.87 -0.39 67.37
C PRO A 475 -9.22 -1.77 67.58
N GLY A 476 -8.26 -2.11 66.70
CA GLY A 476 -7.40 -3.28 66.82
C GLY A 476 -8.04 -4.63 66.45
N VAL A 477 -9.21 -4.62 65.82
CA VAL A 477 -9.86 -5.84 65.30
C VAL A 477 -9.08 -6.31 64.09
N VAL A 478 -8.68 -7.58 64.06
CA VAL A 478 -7.99 -8.17 62.90
C VAL A 478 -9.02 -8.45 61.81
N VAL A 479 -8.77 -7.92 60.62
CA VAL A 479 -9.61 -8.01 59.44
C VAL A 479 -8.81 -8.67 58.32
N GLU A 480 -9.31 -9.78 57.79
CA GLU A 480 -8.70 -10.53 56.69
C GLU A 480 -9.62 -10.52 55.47
N LEU A 481 -9.06 -10.29 54.30
CA LEU A 481 -9.80 -10.34 53.04
C LEU A 481 -9.77 -11.75 52.47
N CYS A 482 -10.91 -12.23 51.95
CA CYS A 482 -11.01 -13.48 51.22
C CYS A 482 -11.76 -13.27 49.89
N MET A 483 -11.50 -14.14 48.91
CA MET A 483 -12.35 -14.28 47.72
C MET A 483 -13.19 -15.55 47.83
N LEU A 484 -14.34 -15.59 47.18
CA LEU A 484 -15.14 -16.81 47.09
C LEU A 484 -14.79 -17.57 45.80
N ASP A 485 -14.52 -18.86 45.92
CA ASP A 485 -14.42 -19.74 44.74
C ASP A 485 -15.80 -20.02 44.11
N GLU A 486 -15.83 -20.72 42.97
CA GLU A 486 -17.07 -21.09 42.27
C GLU A 486 -18.09 -21.86 43.13
N ASN A 487 -17.65 -22.47 44.23
CA ASN A 487 -18.47 -23.22 45.17
C ASN A 487 -18.80 -22.44 46.46
N GLY A 488 -18.39 -21.17 46.55
CA GLY A 488 -18.58 -20.31 47.71
C GLY A 488 -17.62 -20.58 48.87
N ALA A 489 -16.51 -21.29 48.65
CA ALA A 489 -15.47 -21.47 49.67
C ALA A 489 -14.50 -20.29 49.70
N PRO A 490 -14.05 -19.82 50.89
CA PRO A 490 -13.14 -18.69 50.99
C PRO A 490 -11.71 -19.06 50.61
N LEU A 491 -11.08 -18.23 49.78
CA LEU A 491 -9.67 -18.25 49.44
C LEU A 491 -8.97 -17.07 50.14
N PHE A 492 -7.84 -17.35 50.79
CA PHE A 492 -7.01 -16.37 51.49
C PHE A 492 -5.63 -16.27 50.84
N ASN A 493 -4.77 -15.38 51.35
CA ASN A 493 -3.44 -15.06 50.79
C ASN A 493 -3.55 -14.52 49.37
N LEU A 494 -4.45 -13.56 49.20
CA LEU A 494 -4.71 -12.89 47.94
C LEU A 494 -3.55 -11.96 47.58
N THR A 495 -3.41 -11.68 46.29
CA THR A 495 -2.53 -10.63 45.79
C THR A 495 -3.32 -9.41 45.35
N ASP A 496 -2.71 -8.24 45.47
CA ASP A 496 -3.23 -6.98 44.93
C ASP A 496 -3.01 -6.90 43.41
N ALA A 497 -3.48 -5.82 42.80
CA ALA A 497 -3.38 -5.58 41.36
C ALA A 497 -1.93 -5.38 40.86
N ASP A 498 -0.95 -5.18 41.77
CA ASP A 498 0.47 -5.11 41.44
C ASP A 498 1.19 -6.45 41.73
N GLY A 499 0.45 -7.49 42.13
CA GLY A 499 0.98 -8.83 42.42
C GLY A 499 1.58 -8.99 43.83
N ASN A 500 1.38 -8.03 44.74
CA ASN A 500 1.87 -8.10 46.12
C ASN A 500 0.86 -8.81 47.03
N GLU A 501 1.32 -9.55 48.03
CA GLU A 501 0.42 -10.16 49.04
C GLU A 501 -0.39 -9.09 49.78
N ILE A 502 -1.69 -9.33 49.96
CA ILE A 502 -2.59 -8.48 50.76
C ILE A 502 -2.56 -8.96 52.21
N PRO A 503 -1.93 -8.22 53.15
CA PRO A 503 -1.88 -8.62 54.54
C PRO A 503 -3.21 -8.34 55.27
N ALA A 504 -3.41 -9.06 56.37
CA ALA A 504 -4.46 -8.74 57.34
C ALA A 504 -4.32 -7.29 57.84
N GLN A 505 -5.43 -6.59 57.94
CA GLN A 505 -5.51 -5.24 58.50
C GLN A 505 -5.90 -5.29 59.98
N GLN A 506 -5.66 -4.18 60.68
CA GLN A 506 -6.25 -3.91 61.98
C GLN A 506 -7.07 -2.64 61.89
N THR A 507 -8.26 -2.65 62.51
CA THR A 507 -9.08 -1.44 62.60
C THR A 507 -8.32 -0.34 63.34
N ASP A 508 -8.40 0.90 62.83
CA ASP A 508 -7.74 2.06 63.41
C ASP A 508 -8.42 2.56 64.69
N GLU A 509 -7.96 3.69 65.26
CA GLU A 509 -8.55 4.31 66.46
C GLU A 509 -10.04 4.68 66.30
N ASN A 510 -10.50 4.84 65.06
CA ASN A 510 -11.89 5.12 64.70
C ASN A 510 -12.63 3.86 64.24
N GLY A 511 -12.05 2.67 64.42
CA GLY A 511 -12.65 1.39 64.03
C GLY A 511 -12.63 1.13 62.53
N LEU A 512 -11.96 1.96 61.74
CA LEU A 512 -11.97 1.87 60.28
C LEU A 512 -10.91 0.90 59.78
N TYR A 513 -11.23 0.16 58.71
CA TYR A 513 -10.28 -0.64 57.94
C TYR A 513 -10.46 -0.37 56.44
N LEU A 514 -9.38 -0.54 55.68
CA LEU A 514 -9.39 -0.34 54.23
C LEU A 514 -8.37 -1.26 53.56
N PHE A 515 -8.82 -1.97 52.54
CA PHE A 515 -8.03 -2.65 51.53
C PHE A 515 -8.12 -1.86 50.23
N THR A 516 -6.99 -1.60 49.59
CA THR A 516 -6.90 -0.87 48.31
C THR A 516 -6.23 -1.73 47.26
N ASN A 517 -6.26 -1.29 46.01
CA ASN A 517 -5.55 -1.94 44.91
C ASN A 517 -6.02 -3.38 44.66
N LEU A 518 -7.31 -3.64 44.86
CA LEU A 518 -7.90 -4.97 44.71
C LEU A 518 -8.16 -5.28 43.24
N LEU A 519 -7.93 -6.53 42.84
CA LEU A 519 -8.41 -7.03 41.54
C LEU A 519 -9.96 -7.00 41.52
N PRO A 520 -10.60 -6.87 40.35
CA PRO A 520 -12.03 -7.10 40.22
C PRO A 520 -12.39 -8.52 40.70
N GLY A 521 -13.44 -8.64 41.51
CA GLY A 521 -13.82 -9.93 42.06
C GLY A 521 -14.88 -9.85 43.15
N SER A 522 -15.35 -11.04 43.56
CA SER A 522 -16.28 -11.19 44.69
C SER A 522 -15.48 -11.50 45.96
N TYR A 523 -15.57 -10.59 46.92
CA TYR A 523 -14.81 -10.65 48.17
C TYR A 523 -15.71 -10.91 49.37
N CYS A 524 -15.16 -11.63 50.35
CA CYS A 524 -15.65 -11.69 51.72
C CYS A 524 -14.64 -11.06 52.67
N VAL A 525 -15.13 -10.58 53.82
CA VAL A 525 -14.29 -10.03 54.88
C VAL A 525 -14.44 -10.87 56.13
N GLN A 526 -13.33 -11.37 56.66
CA GLN A 526 -13.28 -12.15 57.89
C GLN A 526 -12.80 -11.31 59.07
N PHE A 527 -13.53 -11.36 60.17
CA PHE A 527 -13.19 -10.64 61.39
C PHE A 527 -12.76 -11.60 62.50
N THR A 528 -11.71 -11.24 63.23
CA THR A 528 -11.34 -11.91 64.49
C THR A 528 -11.73 -11.01 65.67
N PRO A 529 -12.81 -11.34 66.40
CA PRO A 529 -13.24 -10.54 67.56
C PRO A 529 -12.15 -10.49 68.64
N PRO A 530 -11.95 -9.34 69.30
CA PRO A 530 -11.09 -9.24 70.47
C PRO A 530 -11.55 -10.18 71.60
N GLU A 531 -10.65 -10.52 72.51
CA GLU A 531 -10.98 -11.38 73.65
C GLU A 531 -12.14 -10.79 74.47
N GLY A 532 -13.19 -11.60 74.68
CA GLY A 532 -14.39 -11.19 75.42
C GLY A 532 -15.50 -10.56 74.57
N TYR A 533 -15.29 -10.34 73.28
CA TYR A 533 -16.31 -9.83 72.35
C TYR A 533 -16.96 -10.97 71.55
N GLN A 534 -18.18 -10.70 71.08
CA GLN A 534 -18.93 -11.57 70.18
C GLN A 534 -19.47 -10.71 69.04
N ILE A 535 -19.63 -11.30 67.85
CA ILE A 535 -20.27 -10.65 66.71
C ILE A 535 -21.77 -10.53 67.00
N THR A 536 -22.36 -9.38 66.68
CA THR A 536 -23.79 -9.11 66.88
C THR A 536 -24.64 -9.78 65.79
N MET A 537 -25.96 -9.57 65.79
CA MET A 537 -26.84 -10.13 64.76
C MET A 537 -26.56 -9.49 63.40
N ALA A 538 -26.48 -10.30 62.35
CA ALA A 538 -26.28 -9.81 60.99
C ALA A 538 -27.59 -9.33 60.34
N ASP A 539 -27.50 -8.45 59.36
CA ASP A 539 -28.58 -7.98 58.48
C ASP A 539 -29.81 -7.44 59.25
N GLN A 540 -29.55 -6.69 60.33
CA GLN A 540 -30.59 -6.13 61.18
C GLN A 540 -30.81 -4.65 60.86
N GLY A 541 -31.64 -4.36 59.86
CA GLY A 541 -32.11 -2.99 59.61
C GLY A 541 -31.84 -2.52 58.19
N ASP A 542 -31.25 -1.34 58.08
CA ASP A 542 -30.85 -0.73 56.81
C ASP A 542 -29.39 -1.11 56.53
N ASP A 543 -29.11 -1.57 55.30
CA ASP A 543 -27.81 -2.01 54.77
C ASP A 543 -26.68 -0.97 54.97
N THR A 544 -27.03 0.28 55.22
CA THR A 544 -26.06 1.35 55.49
C THR A 544 -25.63 1.46 56.95
N GLN A 545 -26.28 0.75 57.87
CA GLN A 545 -26.08 0.84 59.31
C GLN A 545 -26.03 -0.52 60.00
N ASP A 546 -26.50 -1.60 59.39
CA ASP A 546 -26.48 -2.91 60.03
C ASP A 546 -25.12 -3.60 59.97
N SER A 547 -25.03 -4.76 60.63
CA SER A 547 -23.85 -5.62 60.57
C SER A 547 -23.95 -6.65 59.45
N ASP A 548 -22.99 -6.65 58.52
CA ASP A 548 -22.91 -7.66 57.45
C ASP A 548 -22.36 -9.02 57.93
N VAL A 549 -21.82 -9.09 59.15
CA VAL A 549 -20.93 -10.19 59.55
C VAL A 549 -21.74 -11.33 60.15
N ASN A 550 -21.75 -12.49 59.48
CA ASN A 550 -22.40 -13.68 60.00
C ASN A 550 -21.68 -14.17 61.30
N PRO A 551 -22.39 -14.31 62.44
CA PRO A 551 -21.76 -14.62 63.73
C PRO A 551 -21.10 -16.01 63.82
N ASP A 552 -21.58 -16.97 63.02
CA ASP A 552 -21.09 -18.35 63.03
C ASP A 552 -19.82 -18.48 62.19
N THR A 553 -19.80 -17.84 61.02
CA THR A 553 -18.66 -17.91 60.09
C THR A 553 -17.63 -16.81 60.31
N ARG A 554 -18.01 -15.75 61.03
CA ARG A 554 -17.26 -14.50 61.23
C ARG A 554 -16.91 -13.77 59.94
N ARG A 555 -17.72 -13.98 58.91
CA ARG A 555 -17.48 -13.48 57.56
C ARG A 555 -18.72 -12.77 57.02
N THR A 556 -18.49 -11.76 56.21
CA THR A 556 -19.53 -11.18 55.35
C THR A 556 -19.97 -12.20 54.28
N ALA A 557 -21.17 -11.99 53.74
CA ALA A 557 -21.74 -12.82 52.67
C ALA A 557 -20.93 -12.73 51.37
#